data_AF-A0A934VQS7-F1
#
_entry.id   AF-A0A934VQS7-F1
#
_cell.length_a   1.000
_cell.length_b   1.000
_cell.length_c   1.000
_cell.angle_alpha   90.00
_cell.angle_beta   90.00
_cell.angle_gamma   90.00
#
_symmetry.space_group_name_H-M   'P 1'
#
loop_
_entity.id
_entity.type
_entity.pdbx_description
1 polymer ?
#
loop_
_entity_poly.entity_id
_entity_poly.type
_entity_poly.pdbx_seq_one_letter_code
_entity_poly.pdbx_strand_id
1 'polypeptide(L)'
;MSEYIPYERTASLGGFFLSRWVTLSFTVVIICLSAHAETKLNMVFILADDMIRDTLGAYGSLDCKTPNIDRLAQEGIRFDTLYAAVAMCAQYRQELYSGRSPWRTRILSESSQSVAPEAAAKAVSLPCKIKI
;
A
#
# COMPACT_ATOMS: atom_id res chain seq x y z
N MET A 1 -26.59 34.57 74.70
CA MET A 1 -27.09 35.15 73.43
C MET A 1 -26.02 34.88 72.40
N SER A 2 -26.38 34.12 71.35
CA SER A 2 -25.56 33.36 70.41
C SER A 2 -24.21 33.98 70.01
N GLU A 3 -23.11 33.25 70.25
CA GLU A 3 -21.83 33.46 69.58
C GLU A 3 -21.94 33.07 68.10
N TYR A 4 -21.58 34.00 67.22
CA TYR A 4 -21.54 33.83 65.77
C TYR A 4 -20.11 33.45 65.37
N ILE A 5 -19.89 32.18 65.02
CA ILE A 5 -18.58 31.69 64.58
C ILE A 5 -18.46 31.92 63.06
N PRO A 6 -17.43 32.65 62.57
CA PRO A 6 -17.20 32.78 61.14
C PRO A 6 -16.50 31.51 60.63
N TYR A 7 -17.14 30.78 59.73
CA TYR A 7 -16.45 29.76 58.94
C TYR A 7 -16.17 30.35 57.54
N GLU A 8 -15.10 31.11 57.44
CA GLU A 8 -14.38 31.31 56.18
C GLU A 8 -13.80 29.94 55.80
N ARG A 9 -14.46 29.21 54.90
CA ARG A 9 -13.95 27.91 54.43
C ARG A 9 -13.80 27.90 52.91
N THR A 10 -12.52 27.98 52.56
CA THR A 10 -11.86 27.36 51.40
C THR A 10 -12.21 27.95 50.04
N ALA A 11 -11.48 29.00 49.70
CA ALA A 11 -10.49 28.92 48.63
C ALA A 11 -10.92 28.09 47.41
N SER A 12 -11.44 28.80 46.42
CA SER A 12 -11.65 28.39 45.02
C SER A 12 -10.36 27.96 44.27
N LEU A 13 -9.29 27.60 44.98
CA LEU A 13 -7.96 27.27 44.44
C LEU A 13 -7.86 25.84 43.88
N GLY A 14 -8.81 24.94 44.19
CA GLY A 14 -8.79 23.54 43.73
C GLY A 14 -9.34 23.32 42.31
N GLY A 15 -10.23 24.19 41.82
CA GLY A 15 -10.88 24.03 40.51
C GLY A 15 -10.00 24.41 39.32
N PHE A 16 -9.07 25.35 39.53
CA PHE A 16 -8.15 25.82 38.49
C PHE A 16 -7.06 24.81 38.13
N PHE A 17 -6.66 23.95 39.07
CA PHE A 17 -5.69 22.90 38.80
C PHE A 17 -6.31 21.79 37.95
N LEU A 18 -7.48 21.27 38.31
CA LEU A 18 -8.11 20.17 37.56
C LEU A 18 -8.45 20.56 36.11
N SER A 19 -8.90 21.79 35.85
CA SER A 19 -9.23 22.23 34.48
C SER A 19 -7.98 22.43 33.60
N ARG A 20 -6.84 22.80 34.19
CA ARG A 20 -5.55 22.91 33.48
C ARG A 20 -5.02 21.56 33.04
N TRP A 21 -5.15 20.50 33.85
CA TRP A 21 -4.68 19.16 33.46
C TRP A 21 -5.57 18.52 32.40
N VAL A 22 -6.90 18.71 32.48
CA VAL A 22 -7.84 18.21 31.46
C VAL A 22 -7.62 18.92 30.12
N THR A 23 -7.45 20.24 30.13
CA THR A 23 -7.15 20.98 28.89
C THR A 23 -5.80 20.60 28.30
N LEU A 24 -4.75 20.41 29.11
CA LEU A 24 -3.43 19.95 28.65
C LEU A 24 -3.48 18.54 28.04
N SER A 25 -4.20 17.62 28.68
CA SER A 25 -4.36 16.26 28.17
C SER A 25 -5.13 16.25 26.84
N PHE A 26 -6.13 17.12 26.70
CA PHE A 26 -6.91 17.23 25.48
C PHE A 26 -6.10 17.84 24.32
N THR A 27 -5.27 18.86 24.58
CA THR A 27 -4.36 19.41 23.55
C THR A 27 -3.29 18.40 23.13
N VAL A 28 -2.75 17.60 24.05
CA VAL A 28 -1.76 16.56 23.71
C VAL A 28 -2.38 15.49 22.79
N VAL A 29 -3.62 15.06 23.06
CA VAL A 29 -4.32 14.09 22.21
C VAL A 29 -4.57 14.65 20.79
N ILE A 30 -4.94 15.93 20.67
CA ILE A 30 -5.14 16.58 19.37
C ILE A 30 -3.83 16.68 18.58
N ILE A 31 -2.71 16.95 19.23
CA ILE A 31 -1.39 17.04 18.57
C ILE A 31 -0.93 15.67 18.06
N CYS A 32 -1.14 14.60 18.83
CA CYS A 32 -0.81 13.24 18.38
C CYS A 32 -1.63 12.80 17.16
N LEU A 33 -2.88 13.24 17.04
CA LEU A 33 -3.74 12.92 15.88
C LEU A 33 -3.25 13.59 14.58
N SER A 34 -2.65 14.78 14.67
CA SER A 34 -2.15 15.52 13.51
C SER A 34 -0.75 15.11 13.05
N ALA A 35 -0.04 14.27 13.81
CA ALA A 35 1.36 13.90 13.54
C ALA A 35 1.52 12.74 12.53
N HIS A 36 0.45 12.22 11.94
CA HIS A 36 0.53 11.18 10.92
C HIS A 36 0.82 11.79 9.54
N ALA A 37 2.08 12.11 9.28
CA ALA A 37 2.54 12.46 7.94
C ALA A 37 2.68 11.20 7.08
N GLU A 38 1.95 11.13 5.98
CA GLU A 38 1.99 10.02 5.04
C GLU A 38 3.32 10.07 4.25
N THR A 39 4.26 9.19 4.57
CA THR A 39 5.50 9.05 3.80
C THR A 39 5.17 8.46 2.44
N LYS A 40 5.39 9.24 1.36
CA LYS A 40 5.18 8.77 -0.01
C LYS A 40 6.17 7.65 -0.34
N LEU A 41 5.66 6.44 -0.57
CA LEU A 41 6.46 5.30 -0.98
C LEU A 41 6.83 5.42 -2.47
N ASN A 42 8.09 5.13 -2.81
CA ASN A 42 8.51 4.95 -4.19
C ASN A 42 8.32 3.48 -4.56
N MET A 43 7.42 3.21 -5.50
CA MET A 43 7.16 1.86 -6.01
C MET A 43 7.83 1.68 -7.36
N VAL A 44 8.64 0.64 -7.51
CA VAL A 44 9.25 0.25 -8.79
C VAL A 44 8.72 -1.13 -9.15
N PHE A 45 8.15 -1.26 -10.34
CA PHE A 45 7.66 -2.52 -10.88
C PHE A 45 8.64 -3.06 -11.93
N ILE A 46 9.21 -4.23 -11.67
CA ILE A 46 10.16 -4.90 -12.58
C ILE A 46 9.45 -6.11 -13.19
N LEU A 47 9.33 -6.13 -14.52
CA LEU A 47 8.75 -7.24 -15.27
C LEU A 47 9.81 -7.83 -16.20
N ALA A 48 10.09 -9.12 -16.05
CA ALA A 48 10.93 -9.87 -16.97
C ALA A 48 10.07 -10.52 -18.07
N ASP A 49 10.53 -10.49 -19.32
CA ASP A 49 9.88 -11.14 -20.46
C ASP A 49 10.50 -12.54 -20.67
N ASP A 50 9.66 -13.53 -20.97
CA ASP A 50 10.06 -14.93 -21.22
C ASP A 50 11.00 -15.57 -20.17
N MET A 51 10.87 -15.16 -18.91
CA MET A 51 11.67 -15.71 -17.81
C MET A 51 10.99 -16.91 -17.16
N ILE A 52 11.76 -17.98 -16.93
CA ILE A 52 11.31 -19.17 -16.20
C ILE A 52 11.85 -19.14 -14.76
N ARG A 53 11.00 -19.52 -13.79
CA ARG A 53 11.33 -19.54 -12.36
C ARG A 53 12.66 -20.24 -12.06
N ASP A 54 12.90 -21.39 -12.69
CA ASP A 54 14.03 -22.26 -12.37
C ASP A 54 15.38 -21.72 -12.90
N THR A 55 15.38 -20.56 -13.59
CA THR A 55 16.61 -19.83 -13.96
C THR A 55 17.07 -18.83 -12.90
N LEU A 56 16.30 -18.61 -11.84
CA LEU A 56 16.70 -17.67 -10.79
C LEU A 56 17.50 -18.40 -9.70
N GLY A 57 18.63 -17.82 -9.28
CA GLY A 57 19.44 -18.34 -8.17
C GLY A 57 18.62 -18.47 -6.88
N ALA A 58 17.71 -17.52 -6.65
CA ALA A 58 16.75 -17.55 -5.55
C ALA A 58 15.84 -18.79 -5.52
N TYR A 59 15.65 -19.51 -6.62
CA TYR A 59 14.88 -20.76 -6.69
C TYR A 59 15.75 -22.01 -6.85
N GLY A 60 17.08 -21.88 -6.70
CA GLY A 60 18.02 -22.99 -6.73
C GLY A 60 18.73 -23.20 -8.07
N SER A 61 18.66 -22.24 -9.00
CA SER A 61 19.43 -22.31 -10.25
C SER A 61 20.94 -22.21 -9.98
N LEU A 62 21.74 -23.07 -10.62
CA LEU A 62 23.21 -23.03 -10.57
C LEU A 62 23.83 -22.41 -11.83
N ASP A 63 23.09 -22.38 -12.93
CA ASP A 63 23.60 -21.97 -14.24
C ASP A 63 23.53 -20.45 -14.44
N CYS A 64 22.44 -19.83 -13.98
CA CYS A 64 22.18 -18.40 -14.16
C CYS A 64 22.54 -17.62 -12.88
N LYS A 65 23.39 -16.61 -13.03
CA LYS A 65 23.84 -15.75 -11.92
C LYS A 65 22.94 -14.52 -11.80
N THR A 66 22.12 -14.45 -10.77
CA THR A 66 21.16 -13.34 -10.55
C THR A 66 21.35 -12.63 -9.20
N PRO A 67 22.57 -12.14 -8.86
CA PRO A 67 22.91 -11.69 -7.51
C PRO A 67 22.01 -10.57 -6.97
N ASN A 68 21.55 -9.66 -7.84
CA ASN A 68 20.66 -8.57 -7.45
C ASN A 68 19.25 -9.05 -7.14
N ILE A 69 18.71 -9.99 -7.92
CA ILE A 69 17.37 -10.55 -7.70
C ILE A 69 17.40 -11.46 -6.47
N ASP A 70 18.47 -12.23 -6.30
CA ASP A 70 18.65 -13.11 -5.15
C ASP A 70 18.71 -12.29 -3.85
N ARG A 71 19.41 -11.15 -3.87
CA ARG A 71 19.43 -10.20 -2.77
C ARG A 71 18.03 -9.64 -2.47
N LEU A 72 17.28 -9.24 -3.50
CA LEU A 72 15.89 -8.77 -3.32
C LEU A 72 14.98 -9.85 -2.73
N ALA A 73 15.16 -11.11 -3.12
CA ALA A 73 14.40 -12.23 -2.57
C ALA A 73 14.75 -12.54 -1.11
N GLN A 74 16.00 -12.27 -0.68
CA GLN A 74 16.45 -12.43 0.71
C GLN A 74 16.02 -11.28 1.62
N GLU A 75 16.06 -10.04 1.12
CA GLU A 75 15.67 -8.84 1.87
C GLU A 75 14.14 -8.65 1.93
N GLY A 76 13.41 -9.27 1.00
CA GLY A 76 11.97 -9.09 0.84
C GLY A 76 11.15 -10.37 1.02
N ILE A 77 10.03 -10.43 0.31
CA ILE A 77 9.14 -11.60 0.28
C ILE A 77 9.28 -12.27 -1.09
N ARG A 78 9.47 -13.59 -1.08
CA ARG A 78 9.49 -14.45 -2.27
C ARG A 78 8.24 -15.32 -2.30
N PHE A 79 7.67 -15.52 -3.48
CA PHE A 79 6.50 -16.39 -3.68
C PHE A 79 6.92 -17.72 -4.31
N ASP A 80 6.72 -18.84 -3.63
CA ASP A 80 7.02 -20.16 -4.22
C ASP A 80 5.98 -20.56 -5.30
N THR A 81 4.76 -20.02 -5.19
CA THR A 81 3.65 -20.22 -6.13
C THR A 81 3.10 -18.88 -6.62
N LEU A 82 3.42 -18.52 -7.86
CA LEU A 82 2.89 -17.35 -8.57
C LEU A 82 2.48 -17.77 -9.98
N TYR A 83 1.22 -17.58 -10.34
CA TYR A 83 0.67 -18.04 -11.61
C TYR A 83 0.25 -16.87 -12.50
N ALA A 84 0.57 -16.97 -13.78
CA ALA A 84 -0.05 -16.17 -14.83
C ALA A 84 -1.37 -16.83 -15.26
N ALA A 85 -2.42 -16.05 -15.50
CA ALA A 85 -3.66 -16.63 -16.02
C ALA A 85 -3.48 -17.13 -17.47
N VAL A 86 -2.56 -16.51 -18.22
CA VAL A 86 -2.27 -16.80 -19.63
C VAL A 86 -0.77 -16.71 -19.87
N ALA A 87 -0.22 -17.69 -20.59
CA ALA A 87 1.19 -17.71 -21.00
C ALA A 87 1.42 -16.95 -22.33
N MET A 88 0.91 -15.72 -22.44
CA MET A 88 1.13 -14.85 -23.60
C MET A 88 1.42 -13.42 -23.16
N CYS A 89 2.41 -12.79 -23.81
CA CYS A 89 3.03 -11.54 -23.34
C CYS A 89 2.07 -10.34 -23.35
N ALA A 90 1.28 -10.15 -24.41
CA ALA A 90 0.37 -9.01 -24.53
C ALA A 90 -0.81 -9.10 -23.54
N GLN A 91 -1.38 -10.30 -23.41
CA GLN A 91 -2.52 -10.58 -22.55
C GLN A 91 -2.12 -10.51 -21.08
N TYR A 92 -0.97 -11.08 -20.71
CA TYR A 92 -0.43 -10.98 -19.36
C TYR A 92 -0.16 -9.53 -18.95
N ARG A 93 0.46 -8.72 -19.84
CA ARG A 93 0.68 -7.28 -19.58
C ARG A 93 -0.64 -6.54 -19.37
N GLN A 94 -1.66 -6.83 -20.17
CA GLN A 94 -2.98 -6.23 -19.98
C GLN A 94 -3.61 -6.62 -18.64
N GLU A 95 -3.55 -7.89 -18.24
CA GLU A 95 -4.05 -8.36 -16.94
C GLU A 95 -3.35 -7.64 -15.79
N LEU A 96 -2.02 -7.52 -15.87
CA LEU A 96 -1.20 -6.87 -14.89
C LEU A 96 -1.51 -5.37 -14.74
N TYR A 97 -1.67 -4.66 -15.87
CA TYR A 97 -1.98 -3.22 -15.86
C TYR A 97 -3.46 -2.92 -15.59
N SER A 98 -4.37 -3.85 -15.86
CA SER A 98 -5.80 -3.63 -15.59
C SER A 98 -6.27 -4.21 -14.27
N GLY A 99 -5.51 -5.15 -13.69
CA GLY A 99 -5.94 -5.96 -12.55
C GLY A 99 -7.15 -6.85 -12.88
N ARG A 100 -7.43 -7.12 -14.16
CA ARG A 100 -8.61 -7.85 -14.61
C ARG A 100 -8.21 -9.12 -15.36
N SER A 101 -8.93 -10.19 -15.08
CA SER A 101 -8.82 -11.45 -15.82
C SER A 101 -8.98 -11.22 -17.33
N PRO A 102 -8.24 -11.95 -18.16
CA PRO A 102 -8.23 -11.78 -19.61
C PRO A 102 -9.57 -12.19 -20.24
N TRP A 103 -10.34 -13.04 -19.55
CA TRP A 103 -11.70 -13.40 -19.92
C TRP A 103 -12.66 -12.20 -19.80
N ARG A 104 -12.39 -11.31 -18.85
CA ARG A 104 -13.18 -10.10 -18.60
C ARG A 104 -12.77 -8.96 -19.54
N THR A 105 -11.51 -8.91 -19.96
CA THR A 105 -11.03 -7.94 -20.96
C THR A 105 -11.31 -8.39 -22.40
N ARG A 106 -11.68 -9.66 -22.60
CA ARG A 106 -11.99 -10.28 -23.90
C ARG A 106 -10.81 -10.27 -24.88
N ILE A 107 -9.57 -10.22 -24.37
CA ILE A 107 -8.38 -10.16 -25.23
C ILE A 107 -7.89 -11.54 -25.68
N LEU A 108 -8.43 -12.62 -25.09
CA LEU A 108 -8.02 -13.99 -25.41
C LEU A 108 -8.44 -14.46 -26.80
N SER A 109 -9.52 -13.92 -27.34
CA SER A 109 -10.05 -14.30 -28.66
C SER A 109 -9.32 -13.64 -29.83
N GLU A 110 -8.55 -12.58 -29.57
CA GLU A 110 -8.01 -11.68 -30.59
C GLU A 110 -6.49 -11.82 -30.68
N SER A 111 -6.00 -12.99 -31.06
CA SER A 111 -4.56 -13.29 -31.13
C SER A 111 -3.86 -12.79 -32.41
N SER A 112 -4.53 -12.03 -33.28
CA SER A 112 -3.93 -11.63 -34.56
C SER A 112 -4.38 -10.28 -35.16
N GLN A 113 -5.37 -9.58 -34.58
CA GLN A 113 -5.77 -8.29 -35.12
C GLN A 113 -5.25 -7.18 -34.22
N SER A 114 -4.50 -6.25 -34.82
CA SER A 114 -4.18 -4.94 -34.26
C SER A 114 -5.44 -4.33 -33.68
N VAL A 115 -5.57 -4.39 -32.36
CA VAL A 115 -6.78 -3.98 -31.64
C VAL A 115 -7.11 -2.54 -32.04
N ALA A 116 -8.29 -2.33 -32.62
CA ALA A 116 -8.80 -0.98 -32.86
C ALA A 116 -8.79 -0.22 -31.52
N PRO A 117 -8.33 1.04 -31.48
CA PRO A 117 -7.99 1.76 -30.25
C PRO A 117 -9.16 1.87 -29.24
N GLU A 118 -10.40 1.64 -29.67
CA GLU A 118 -11.59 1.70 -28.84
C GLU A 118 -11.69 0.56 -27.80
N ALA A 119 -11.31 -0.67 -28.15
CA ALA A 119 -11.37 -1.80 -27.21
C ALA A 119 -10.24 -1.74 -26.17
N ALA A 120 -9.07 -1.22 -26.56
CA ALA A 120 -7.96 -0.94 -25.65
C ALA A 120 -8.29 0.21 -24.68
N ALA A 121 -8.98 1.26 -25.15
CA ALA A 121 -9.39 2.39 -24.31
C ALA A 121 -10.41 2.00 -23.22
N LYS A 122 -11.20 0.94 -23.44
CA LYS A 122 -12.20 0.44 -22.48
C LYS A 122 -11.63 -0.61 -21.52
N ALA A 123 -10.47 -1.19 -21.83
CA ALA A 123 -9.72 -2.03 -20.91
C ALA A 123 -8.97 -1.16 -19.91
N VAL A 124 -9.75 -0.57 -18.99
CA VAL A 124 -9.38 0.07 -17.73
C VAL A 124 -7.88 -0.08 -17.41
N SER A 125 -7.10 0.93 -17.78
CA SER A 125 -5.83 1.21 -17.13
C SER A 125 -6.07 1.32 -15.63
N LEU A 126 -5.08 0.94 -14.80
CA LEU A 126 -5.12 1.09 -13.35
C LEU A 126 -5.90 2.35 -12.97
N PRO A 127 -6.94 2.27 -12.10
CA PRO A 127 -7.58 3.49 -11.62
C PRO A 127 -6.46 4.39 -11.10
N CYS A 128 -6.35 5.55 -11.74
CA CYS A 128 -5.39 6.63 -11.54
C CYS A 128 -5.21 6.96 -10.04
N LYS A 129 -4.47 6.11 -9.33
CA LYS A 129 -4.07 6.26 -7.93
C LYS A 129 -2.60 5.95 -7.76
N ILE A 130 -2.05 5.07 -8.61
CA ILE A 130 -0.61 4.85 -8.76
C ILE A 130 -0.23 5.41 -10.13
N LYS A 131 0.29 6.64 -10.15
CA LYS A 131 1.05 7.16 -11.30
C LYS A 131 2.39 6.45 -11.26
N ILE A 132 2.54 5.44 -12.12
CA ILE A 132 3.85 4.85 -12.45
C ILE A 132 4.68 5.91 -13.18
#